data_AF-A0A6A7RZ89-F1
#
_entry.id   AF-A0A6A7RZ89-F1
#
_cell.length_a   1.000
_cell.length_b   1.000
_cell.length_c   1.000
_cell.angle_alpha   90.00
_cell.angle_beta   90.00
_cell.angle_gamma   90.00
#
_symmetry.space_group_name_H-M   'P 1'
#
loop_
_entity.id
_entity.type
_entity.pdbx_description
1 polymer ?
#
loop_
_entity_poly.entity_id
_entity_poly.type
_entity_poly.pdbx_seq_one_letter_code
_entity_poly.pdbx_strand_id
1 'polypeptide(L)' 'MVYMRHINETYQRHGGLWQGRHRCNVIESQTYLLSCMRYNELNPVRAAMVDHSARYRCSSYAANA' A
#
# COMPACT_ATOMS: atom_id res chain seq x y z
N MET A 1 5.02 -5.03 19.12
CA MET A 1 5.97 -6.17 19.09
C MET A 1 5.28 -7.54 19.09
N VAL A 2 4.09 -7.70 19.71
CA VAL A 2 3.38 -8.99 19.78
C VAL A 2 2.97 -9.55 18.42
N TYR A 3 2.40 -8.72 17.53
CA TYR A 3 2.00 -9.15 16.17
C TYR A 3 3.19 -9.70 15.35
N MET A 4 4.31 -8.99 15.40
CA MET A 4 5.52 -9.39 14.68
C MET A 4 6.11 -10.71 15.21
N ARG A 5 6.11 -10.91 16.54
CA ARG A 5 6.52 -12.19 17.15
C ARG A 5 5.60 -13.32 16.68
N HIS A 6 4.30 -13.12 16.76
CA HIS A 6 3.30 -14.11 16.35
C HIS A 6 3.46 -14.52 14.87
N ILE A 7 3.67 -13.55 13.97
CA ILE A 7 3.93 -13.83 12.54
C ILE A 7 5.26 -14.59 12.37
N ASN A 8 6.31 -14.17 13.07
CA ASN A 8 7.61 -14.82 12.98
C ASN A 8 7.58 -16.28 13.49
N GLU A 9 6.87 -16.55 14.57
CA GLU A 9 6.66 -17.90 15.11
C GLU A 9 5.78 -18.75 14.18
N THR A 10 4.70 -18.18 13.63
CA THR A 10 3.74 -18.90 12.78
C THR A 10 4.33 -19.28 11.42
N TYR A 11 5.12 -18.39 10.82
CA TYR A 11 5.69 -18.58 9.47
C TYR A 11 7.18 -18.94 9.48
N GLN A 12 7.75 -19.28 10.65
CA GLN A 12 9.18 -19.59 10.82
C GLN A 12 10.12 -18.55 10.20
N ARG A 13 9.80 -17.26 10.39
CA ARG A 13 10.60 -16.14 9.86
C ARG A 13 11.41 -15.47 10.97
N HIS A 14 12.56 -14.91 10.61
CA HIS A 14 13.41 -14.13 11.50
C HIS A 14 13.60 -12.71 10.97
N GLY A 15 13.85 -11.75 11.86
CA GLY A 15 14.05 -10.34 11.51
C GLY A 15 12.76 -9.50 11.52
N GLY A 16 12.89 -8.23 11.10
CA GLY A 16 11.83 -7.21 11.03
C GLY A 16 10.74 -7.53 10.01
N LEU A 17 9.46 -7.57 10.43
CA LEU A 17 8.34 -7.68 9.49
C LEU A 17 8.19 -6.39 8.65
N TRP A 18 8.42 -5.24 9.27
CA TRP A 18 8.29 -3.93 8.66
C TRP A 18 9.66 -3.28 8.53
N GLN A 19 9.86 -2.56 7.43
CA GLN A 19 11.08 -1.76 7.23
C GLN A 19 10.82 -0.31 7.64
N GLY A 20 11.66 0.22 8.54
CA GLY A 20 11.61 1.61 8.98
C GLY A 20 10.40 1.97 9.84
N ARG A 21 10.16 3.26 10.04
CA ARG A 21 9.02 3.80 10.78
C ARG A 21 7.86 4.07 9.83
N HIS A 22 6.63 3.79 10.28
CA HIS A 22 5.42 4.19 9.57
C HIS A 22 5.37 5.71 9.39
N ARG A 23 5.09 6.16 8.17
CA ARG A 23 4.91 7.58 7.84
C ARG A 23 3.43 7.86 7.64
N CYS A 24 2.90 8.83 8.37
CA CYS A 24 1.53 9.30 8.25
C CYS A 24 1.55 10.83 8.16
N ASN A 25 0.83 11.39 7.18
CA ASN A 25 0.65 12.83 7.03
C ASN A 25 -0.85 13.12 6.93
N VAL A 26 -1.32 14.18 7.59
CA VAL A 26 -2.70 14.64 7.48
C VAL A 26 -2.87 15.37 6.14
N ILE A 27 -3.92 15.02 5.40
CA ILE A 27 -4.29 15.68 4.15
C ILE A 27 -5.57 16.47 4.40
N GLU A 28 -5.47 17.80 4.41
CA GLU A 28 -6.62 18.70 4.62
C GLU A 28 -7.26 19.14 3.30
N SER A 29 -6.46 19.24 2.23
CA SER A 29 -6.94 19.66 0.91
C SER A 29 -7.59 18.49 0.16
N GLN A 30 -8.85 18.68 -0.27
CA GLN A 30 -9.57 17.71 -1.09
C GLN A 30 -8.90 17.46 -2.45
N THR A 31 -8.33 18.50 -3.08
CA THR A 31 -7.65 18.33 -4.37
C THR A 31 -6.35 17.53 -4.21
N TYR A 32 -5.65 17.72 -3.09
CA TYR A 32 -4.47 16.91 -2.76
C TYR A 32 -4.86 15.46 -2.46
N LEU A 33 -5.97 15.26 -1.74
CA LEU A 33 -6.51 13.93 -1.45
C LEU A 33 -6.80 13.15 -2.73
N LEU A 34 -7.54 13.75 -3.68
CA LEU A 34 -7.87 13.12 -4.96
C LEU A 34 -6.61 12.81 -5.79
N SER A 35 -5.62 13.69 -5.74
CA SER A 35 -4.33 13.47 -6.41
C SER A 35 -3.57 12.29 -5.80
N CYS A 36 -3.54 12.17 -4.46
CA CYS A 36 -2.93 11.05 -3.76
C CYS A 36 -3.66 9.73 -4.03
N MET A 37 -5.00 9.74 -4.08
CA MET A 37 -5.78 8.56 -4.44
C MET A 37 -5.42 8.08 -5.85
N ARG A 38 -5.44 8.98 -6.84
CA ARG A 38 -5.04 8.65 -8.22
C ARG A 38 -3.59 8.15 -8.30
N TYR A 39 -2.68 8.74 -7.52
CA TYR A 39 -1.30 8.27 -7.45
C TYR A 39 -1.20 6.82 -6.96
N ASN A 40 -1.93 6.46 -5.91
CA ASN A 40 -1.94 5.10 -5.37
C ASN A 40 -2.41 4.08 -6.41
N GLU A 41 -3.49 4.38 -7.13
CA GLU A 41 -4.05 3.50 -8.17
C GLU A 41 -3.13 3.33 -9.38
N LEU A 42 -2.34 4.36 -9.72
CA LEU A 42 -1.40 4.32 -10.84
C LEU A 42 -0.01 3.81 -10.45
N ASN A 43 0.29 3.68 -9.15
CA ASN A 43 1.60 3.22 -8.68
C ASN A 43 1.98 1.83 -9.23
N PRO A 44 1.08 0.82 -9.27
CA PRO A 44 1.39 -0.49 -9.84
C PRO A 44 1.80 -0.43 -11.32
N VAL A 45 1.18 0.47 -12.09
CA VAL A 45 1.53 0.69 -13.50
C VAL A 45 2.90 1.36 -13.61
N ARG A 46 3.15 2.40 -12.79
CA ARG A 46 4.44 3.11 -12.75
C ARG A 46 5.59 2.23 -12.28
N ALA A 47 5.31 1.27 -11.40
CA ALA A 47 6.27 0.27 -10.93
C ALA A 47 6.44 -0.91 -11.91
N ALA A 48 5.80 -0.84 -13.10
CA ALA A 48 5.81 -1.89 -14.12
C ALA A 48 5.31 -3.27 -13.62
N MET A 49 4.45 -3.28 -12.60
CA MET A 49 3.86 -4.51 -12.07
C MET A 49 2.66 -4.99 -12.91
N VAL A 50 1.94 -4.06 -13.55
CA VAL A 50 0.77 -4.32 -14.41
C VAL A 50 0.69 -3.31 -15.55
N ASP A 51 0.14 -3.69 -16.70
CA ASP A 51 -0.04 -2.78 -17.85
C ASP A 51 -1.18 -1.76 -17.64
N HIS A 52 -2.15 -2.09 -16.80
CA HIS A 52 -3.32 -1.27 -16.54
C HIS A 52 -3.71 -1.34 -15.06
N SER A 53 -4.05 -0.21 -14.45
CA SER A 53 -4.38 -0.12 -13.01
C SER A 53 -5.52 -1.06 -12.62
N ALA A 54 -6.51 -1.22 -13.50
CA ALA A 54 -7.63 -2.17 -13.33
C ALA A 54 -7.21 -3.64 -13.12
N ARG A 55 -6.01 -4.04 -13.56
CA ARG A 55 -5.51 -5.41 -13.41
C ARG A 55 -4.84 -5.64 -12.06
N TYR A 56 -4.61 -4.59 -11.27
CA TYR A 56 -4.07 -4.72 -9.93
C TYR A 56 -5.20 -5.05 -8.94
N ARG A 57 -5.29 -6.32 -8.54
CA ARG A 57 -6.35 -6.81 -7.64
C ARG A 57 -6.33 -6.14 -6.26
N CYS A 58 -5.16 -5.70 -5.81
CA CYS A 58 -4.97 -5.09 -4.49
C CYS A 58 -5.11 -3.56 -4.56
N SER A 59 -6.05 -3.07 -5.36
CA SER A 59 -6.32 -1.65 -5.59
C SER A 59 -7.79 -1.35 -5.38
N SER A 60 -8.11 -0.14 -4.91
CA SER A 60 -9.50 0.32 -4.82
C SER A 60 -10.04 0.78 -6.18
N TYR A 61 -9.24 0.74 -7.24
CA TYR A 61 -9.61 1.09 -8.61
C TYR A 61 -10.97 0.52 -9.02
N ALA A 62 -11.22 -0.76 -8.77
CA ALA A 62 -12.47 -1.41 -9.18
C ALA A 62 -13.73 -0.86 -8.47
N ALA A 63 -13.58 -0.24 -7.30
CA ALA A 63 -14.69 0.38 -6.57
C ALA A 63 -14.86 1.88 -6.88
N ASN A 64 -13.83 2.52 -7.44
CA ASN A 64 -13.78 3.96 -7.71
C ASN A 64 -13.87 4.33 -9.21
N ALA A 65 -13.85 3.35 -10.11
CA ALA A 65 -13.86 3.51 -11.56
C ALA A 65 -15.26 3.79 -12.12
#